data_AF-A0A942P6Z6-F1
#
_entry.id   AF-A0A942P6Z6-F1
#
_cell.length_a   1.000
_cell.length_b   1.000
_cell.length_c   1.000
_cell.angle_alpha   90.00
_cell.angle_beta   90.00
_cell.angle_gamma   90.00
#
_symmetry.space_group_name_H-M   'P 1'
#
loop_
_entity.id
_entity.type
_entity.pdbx_description
1 polymer ?
#
loop_
_entity_poly.entity_id
_entity_poly.type
_entity_poly.pdbx_seq_one_letter_code
_entity_poly.pdbx_strand_id
1 'polypeptide(L)'
;MRTFRWKTNHMRLSHPEYTKLVFRTYQLLRSTPEFSPNLKQPTPANIRSECLTVYQERPNKNDEPVLRSFFGPAAENNSFLGPIQNFPTERFKALSNYLKGVVSTTDDKNVELLAWLIDFQHRPFRFGMDVILNEKEKAILNNNESTSPAQEIEDKEDDKHEEMLGHPPVIEMLINTGLTLDDQLSVVPINQDNDKTNTVKQKKSGLPKPDEKAVRKKKKWLIIMIALFLTIVSLVVYSLYDKGDNCMYWTGDHYERIDCDADVNDKVLFNEERWKNFRKITDLSTISEKSIGIVHYFGNKNREFFTQGGKHPVETTRYLKVMTRYIWEKEFGSKDSATKNTSVDENKKGANLY
;
A
#
# COMPACT_ATOMS: atom_id res chain seq x y z
N MET A 1 -25.60 41.53 3.67
CA MET A 1 -25.38 40.34 2.82
C MET A 1 -24.28 39.49 3.46
N ARG A 2 -24.63 38.34 4.05
CA ARG A 2 -23.64 37.40 4.60
C ARG A 2 -23.14 36.53 3.45
N THR A 3 -21.89 36.69 3.07
CA THR A 3 -21.21 35.80 2.12
C THR A 3 -21.04 34.43 2.78
N PHE A 4 -21.82 33.45 2.33
CA PHE A 4 -21.58 32.04 2.65
C PHE A 4 -20.24 31.64 2.03
N ARG A 5 -19.21 31.51 2.87
CA ARG A 5 -17.92 30.93 2.50
C ARG A 5 -18.10 29.42 2.50
N TRP A 6 -18.42 28.85 1.34
CA TRP A 6 -18.39 27.40 1.15
C TRP A 6 -16.97 26.92 1.42
N LYS A 7 -16.74 26.30 2.58
CA LYS A 7 -15.54 25.47 2.79
C LYS A 7 -15.77 24.20 1.99
N THR A 8 -15.34 24.18 0.74
CA THR A 8 -15.12 22.92 0.04
C THR A 8 -13.99 22.21 0.77
N ASN A 9 -14.28 21.11 1.46
CA ASN A 9 -13.28 20.29 2.13
C ASN A 9 -12.51 19.52 1.05
N HIS A 10 -11.52 20.18 0.45
CA HIS A 10 -10.53 19.53 -0.37
C HIS A 10 -9.69 18.61 0.53
N MET A 11 -9.57 17.34 0.15
CA MET A 11 -8.76 16.36 0.84
C MET A 11 -7.49 16.11 0.03
N ARG A 12 -6.33 16.21 0.67
CA ARG A 12 -5.06 15.82 0.07
C ARG A 12 -5.00 14.30 0.03
N LEU A 13 -5.03 13.73 -1.16
CA LEU A 13 -5.04 12.28 -1.35
C LEU A 13 -3.61 11.74 -1.42
N SER A 14 -3.27 10.78 -0.55
CA SER A 14 -2.00 10.06 -0.63
C SER A 14 -2.04 8.95 -1.68
N HIS A 15 -0.87 8.49 -2.14
CA HIS A 15 -0.80 7.40 -3.13
C HIS A 15 -1.43 6.08 -2.64
N PRO A 16 -1.21 5.63 -1.38
CA PRO A 16 -1.88 4.44 -0.85
C PRO A 16 -3.40 4.59 -0.79
N GLU A 17 -3.91 5.77 -0.41
CA GLU A 17 -5.36 6.05 -0.39
C GLU A 17 -5.95 6.06 -1.80
N TYR A 18 -5.24 6.63 -2.78
CA TYR A 18 -5.62 6.57 -4.19
C TYR A 18 -5.73 5.13 -4.68
N THR A 19 -4.69 4.32 -4.44
CA THR A 19 -4.68 2.90 -4.81
C THR A 19 -5.84 2.15 -4.16
N LYS A 20 -6.11 2.40 -2.87
CA LYS A 20 -7.25 1.84 -2.14
C LYS A 20 -8.58 2.25 -2.79
N LEU A 21 -8.77 3.52 -3.12
CA LEU A 21 -9.99 4.04 -3.75
C LEU A 21 -10.24 3.41 -5.12
N VAL A 22 -9.24 3.38 -5.99
CA VAL A 22 -9.36 2.82 -7.35
C VAL A 22 -9.77 1.35 -7.27
N PHE A 23 -9.07 0.56 -6.45
CA PHE A 23 -9.35 -0.86 -6.34
C PHE A 23 -10.72 -1.16 -5.71
N ARG A 24 -11.10 -0.42 -4.66
CA ARG A 24 -12.42 -0.59 -4.02
C ARG A 24 -13.55 -0.14 -4.95
N THR A 25 -13.34 0.91 -5.74
CA THR A 25 -14.30 1.34 -6.77
C THR A 25 -14.49 0.24 -7.82
N TYR A 26 -13.40 -0.36 -8.30
CA TYR A 26 -13.47 -1.54 -9.18
C TYR A 26 -14.28 -2.68 -8.55
N GLN A 27 -14.04 -3.03 -7.28
CA GLN A 27 -14.77 -4.12 -6.61
C GLN A 27 -16.29 -3.84 -6.52
N LEU A 28 -16.68 -2.59 -6.20
CA LEU A 28 -18.08 -2.19 -6.16
C LEU A 28 -18.73 -2.23 -7.54
N LEU A 29 -18.04 -1.75 -8.57
CA LEU A 29 -18.52 -1.81 -9.95
C LEU A 29 -18.64 -3.26 -10.43
N ARG A 30 -17.72 -4.15 -10.03
CA ARG A 30 -17.74 -5.56 -10.41
C ARG A 30 -19.04 -6.28 -10.01
N SER A 31 -19.67 -5.86 -8.92
CA SER A 31 -20.97 -6.39 -8.48
C SER A 31 -22.18 -5.82 -9.22
N THR A 32 -22.04 -4.79 -10.06
CA THR A 32 -23.18 -4.20 -10.77
C THR A 32 -23.50 -4.94 -12.08
N PRO A 33 -24.78 -5.03 -12.49
CA PRO A 33 -25.16 -5.68 -13.74
C PRO A 33 -24.53 -5.02 -14.98
N GLU A 34 -24.45 -3.69 -14.99
CA GLU A 34 -23.99 -2.86 -16.11
C GLU A 34 -22.46 -2.90 -16.31
N PHE A 35 -21.70 -3.43 -15.35
CA PHE A 35 -20.25 -3.46 -15.47
C PHE A 35 -19.78 -4.49 -16.51
N SER A 36 -18.76 -4.10 -17.27
CA SER A 36 -18.26 -4.87 -18.40
C SER A 36 -17.98 -6.33 -18.04
N PRO A 37 -18.48 -7.30 -18.85
CA PRO A 37 -18.16 -8.71 -18.68
C PRO A 37 -16.64 -8.99 -18.67
N ASN A 38 -15.87 -8.22 -19.45
CA ASN A 38 -14.41 -8.36 -19.52
C ASN A 38 -13.75 -8.09 -18.17
N LEU A 39 -14.24 -7.09 -17.43
CA LEU A 39 -13.70 -6.70 -16.13
C LEU A 39 -14.29 -7.49 -14.96
N LYS A 40 -15.46 -8.12 -15.14
CA LYS A 40 -16.01 -9.10 -14.19
C LYS A 40 -15.16 -10.36 -14.11
N GLN A 41 -14.58 -10.77 -15.23
CA GLN A 41 -13.63 -11.87 -15.34
C GLN A 41 -12.32 -11.39 -15.95
N PRO A 42 -11.46 -10.71 -15.18
CA PRO A 42 -10.31 -9.97 -15.71
C PRO A 42 -9.17 -10.92 -16.10
N THR A 43 -9.31 -11.64 -17.21
CA THR A 43 -8.20 -12.37 -17.86
C THR A 43 -7.31 -11.37 -18.62
N PRO A 44 -6.04 -11.70 -18.88
CA PRO A 44 -5.18 -10.80 -19.66
C PRO A 44 -5.75 -10.44 -21.05
N ALA A 45 -6.43 -11.38 -21.70
CA ALA A 45 -7.12 -11.14 -22.96
C ALA A 45 -8.34 -10.21 -22.78
N ASN A 46 -9.16 -10.45 -21.76
CA ASN A 46 -10.34 -9.63 -21.48
C ASN A 46 -9.96 -8.19 -21.11
N ILE A 47 -8.91 -7.99 -20.32
CA ILE A 47 -8.42 -6.65 -19.97
C ILE A 47 -7.99 -5.91 -21.24
N ARG A 48 -7.28 -6.56 -22.16
CA ARG A 48 -6.92 -5.94 -23.44
C ARG A 48 -8.15 -5.60 -24.28
N SER A 49 -9.12 -6.51 -24.37
CA SER A 49 -10.38 -6.25 -25.06
C SER A 49 -11.10 -5.04 -24.48
N GLU A 50 -11.13 -4.93 -23.14
CA GLU A 50 -11.70 -3.77 -22.47
C GLU A 50 -10.93 -2.48 -22.78
N CYS A 51 -9.59 -2.51 -22.80
CA CYS A 51 -8.80 -1.35 -23.20
C CYS A 51 -9.19 -0.87 -24.61
N LEU A 52 -9.44 -1.79 -25.56
CA LEU A 52 -9.88 -1.43 -26.90
C LEU A 52 -11.27 -0.77 -26.88
N THR A 53 -12.22 -1.37 -26.16
CA THR A 53 -13.57 -0.82 -25.99
C THR A 53 -13.54 0.59 -25.39
N VAL A 54 -12.89 0.75 -24.23
CA VAL A 54 -12.80 2.05 -23.53
C VAL A 54 -12.09 3.10 -24.39
N TYR A 55 -11.04 2.73 -25.13
CA TYR A 55 -10.35 3.67 -26.01
C TYR A 55 -11.21 4.16 -27.17
N GLN A 56 -12.03 3.27 -27.76
CA GLN A 56 -12.95 3.61 -28.85
C GLN A 56 -14.14 4.43 -28.38
N GLU A 57 -14.69 4.13 -27.21
CA GLU A 57 -15.91 4.76 -26.68
C GLU A 57 -15.63 6.08 -25.94
N ARG A 58 -14.51 6.15 -25.20
CA ARG A 58 -14.19 7.27 -24.30
C ARG A 58 -12.80 7.85 -24.56
N PRO A 59 -12.49 8.34 -25.77
CA PRO A 59 -11.19 8.93 -26.07
C PRO A 59 -11.02 10.24 -25.29
N ASN A 60 -9.94 10.33 -24.51
CA ASN A 60 -9.60 11.54 -23.77
C ASN A 60 -8.08 11.78 -23.81
N LYS A 61 -7.67 12.97 -24.27
CA LYS A 61 -6.25 13.35 -24.35
C LYS A 61 -5.54 13.36 -23.00
N ASN A 62 -6.27 13.61 -21.91
CA ASN A 62 -5.70 13.60 -20.57
C ASN A 62 -5.27 12.20 -20.11
N ASP A 63 -5.78 11.15 -20.75
CA ASP A 63 -5.42 9.76 -20.48
C ASP A 63 -4.15 9.33 -21.25
N GLU A 64 -3.62 10.16 -22.17
CA GLU A 64 -2.41 9.85 -22.95
C GLU A 64 -1.20 9.46 -22.08
N PRO A 65 -0.87 10.14 -20.96
CA PRO A 65 0.25 9.73 -20.12
C PRO A 65 0.10 8.32 -19.55
N VAL A 66 -1.13 7.92 -19.19
CA VAL A 66 -1.45 6.57 -18.68
C VAL A 66 -1.27 5.54 -19.79
N LEU A 67 -1.83 5.82 -20.97
CA LEU A 67 -1.72 4.93 -22.13
C LEU A 67 -0.26 4.79 -22.58
N ARG A 68 0.50 5.88 -22.62
CA ARG A 68 1.92 5.88 -22.97
C ARG A 68 2.77 5.12 -21.98
N SER A 69 2.49 5.27 -20.68
CA SER A 69 3.21 4.56 -19.60
C SER A 69 3.03 3.05 -19.69
N PHE A 70 1.82 2.59 -20.06
CA PHE A 70 1.50 1.16 -20.11
C PHE A 70 1.83 0.51 -21.46
N PHE A 71 1.37 1.11 -22.56
CA PHE A 71 1.44 0.54 -23.92
C PHE A 71 2.68 0.96 -24.71
N GLY A 72 3.42 1.96 -24.23
CA GLY A 72 4.53 2.57 -24.96
C GLY A 72 4.08 3.72 -25.87
N PRO A 73 4.93 4.18 -26.80
CA PRO A 73 4.62 5.32 -27.66
C PRO A 73 3.40 5.06 -28.55
N ALA A 74 2.64 6.12 -28.83
CA ALA A 74 1.55 6.08 -29.79
C ALA A 74 2.08 5.74 -31.21
N ALA A 75 1.21 5.15 -32.02
CA ALA A 75 1.46 4.97 -33.44
C ALA A 75 1.34 6.31 -34.20
N GLU A 76 1.45 6.25 -35.52
CA GLU A 76 1.22 7.39 -36.42
C GLU A 76 -0.11 8.09 -36.08
N ASN A 77 -0.13 9.42 -36.18
CA ASN A 77 -1.27 10.27 -35.83
C ASN A 77 -1.66 10.29 -34.33
N ASN A 78 -0.73 9.95 -33.42
CA ASN A 78 -0.96 9.92 -31.97
C ASN A 78 -2.09 8.95 -31.54
N SER A 79 -2.27 7.86 -32.29
CA SER A 79 -3.26 6.82 -31.98
C SER A 79 -2.67 5.70 -31.13
N PHE A 80 -3.39 5.29 -30.09
CA PHE A 80 -3.06 4.12 -29.27
C PHE A 80 -3.77 2.84 -29.71
N LEU A 81 -4.62 2.90 -30.73
CA LEU A 81 -5.39 1.72 -31.18
C LEU A 81 -4.47 0.54 -31.56
N GLY A 82 -3.46 0.81 -32.40
CA GLY A 82 -2.47 -0.19 -32.79
C GLY A 82 -1.63 -0.71 -31.62
N PRO A 83 -1.02 0.17 -30.80
CA PRO A 83 -0.30 -0.23 -29.59
C PRO A 83 -1.11 -1.10 -28.64
N ILE A 84 -2.40 -0.79 -28.40
CA ILE A 84 -3.28 -1.58 -27.53
C ILE A 84 -3.61 -2.93 -28.17
N GLN A 85 -3.99 -2.95 -29.46
CA GLN A 85 -4.40 -4.17 -30.16
C GLN A 85 -3.28 -5.21 -30.20
N ASN A 86 -2.05 -4.76 -30.45
CA ASN A 86 -0.88 -5.63 -30.59
C ASN A 86 -0.13 -5.84 -29.25
N PHE A 87 -0.64 -5.28 -28.14
CA PHE A 87 0.04 -5.41 -26.86
C PHE A 87 0.04 -6.87 -26.37
N PRO A 88 1.19 -7.42 -25.95
CA PRO A 88 1.28 -8.80 -25.49
C PRO A 88 0.41 -9.03 -24.26
N THR A 89 -0.47 -10.03 -24.31
CA THR A 89 -1.43 -10.32 -23.23
C THR A 89 -0.72 -10.61 -21.90
N GLU A 90 0.45 -11.27 -21.92
CA GLU A 90 1.21 -11.56 -20.70
C GLU A 90 1.56 -10.33 -19.85
N ARG A 91 1.68 -9.15 -20.48
CA ARG A 91 1.98 -7.90 -19.77
C ARG A 91 0.84 -7.44 -18.86
N PHE A 92 -0.38 -7.93 -19.07
CA PHE A 92 -1.51 -7.68 -18.18
C PHE A 92 -1.59 -8.66 -17.00
N LYS A 93 -0.71 -9.66 -16.91
CA LYS A 93 -0.78 -10.69 -15.86
C LYS A 93 -0.69 -10.11 -14.45
N ALA A 94 0.14 -9.07 -14.26
CA ALA A 94 0.26 -8.37 -12.98
C ALA A 94 -1.07 -7.71 -12.58
N LEU A 95 -1.68 -6.94 -13.48
CA LEU A 95 -2.99 -6.33 -13.25
C LEU A 95 -4.08 -7.40 -13.07
N SER A 96 -4.13 -8.43 -13.90
CA SER A 96 -5.10 -9.54 -13.80
C SER A 96 -5.05 -10.22 -12.43
N ASN A 97 -3.84 -10.55 -11.94
CA ASN A 97 -3.66 -11.17 -10.64
C ASN A 97 -4.09 -10.23 -9.50
N TYR A 98 -3.82 -8.93 -9.63
CA TYR A 98 -4.24 -7.93 -8.66
C TYR A 98 -5.77 -7.81 -8.60
N LEU A 99 -6.44 -7.71 -9.75
CA LEU A 99 -7.91 -7.65 -9.85
C LEU A 99 -8.61 -8.91 -9.33
N LYS A 100 -7.96 -10.07 -9.46
CA LYS A 100 -8.42 -11.35 -8.91
C LYS A 100 -8.13 -11.52 -7.41
N GLY A 101 -7.37 -10.62 -6.80
CA GLY A 101 -6.96 -10.72 -5.39
C GLY A 101 -5.87 -11.77 -5.14
N VAL A 102 -5.17 -12.23 -6.17
CA VAL A 102 -4.04 -13.17 -6.04
C VAL A 102 -2.83 -12.47 -5.45
N VAL A 103 -2.63 -11.19 -5.80
CA VAL A 103 -1.60 -10.32 -5.22
C VAL A 103 -2.28 -9.08 -4.63
N SER A 104 -1.76 -8.58 -3.50
CA SER A 104 -2.34 -7.44 -2.76
C SER A 104 -1.84 -6.08 -3.25
N THR A 105 -0.78 -6.06 -4.05
CA THR A 105 -0.17 -4.85 -4.60
C THR A 105 0.18 -5.06 -6.07
N THR A 106 0.37 -3.95 -6.79
CA THR A 106 0.78 -3.94 -8.18
C THR A 106 1.48 -2.61 -8.48
N ASP A 107 2.22 -2.52 -9.59
CA ASP A 107 2.90 -1.28 -9.97
C ASP A 107 1.91 -0.15 -10.27
N ASP A 108 2.32 1.10 -10.05
CA ASP A 108 1.51 2.31 -10.24
C ASP A 108 0.88 2.38 -11.64
N LYS A 109 1.61 1.99 -12.68
CA LYS A 109 1.07 1.95 -14.06
C LYS A 109 -0.14 1.01 -14.22
N ASN A 110 -0.21 -0.07 -13.44
CA ASN A 110 -1.37 -0.97 -13.43
C ASN A 110 -2.55 -0.33 -12.68
N VAL A 111 -2.28 0.39 -11.59
CA VAL A 111 -3.30 1.14 -10.84
C VAL A 111 -3.90 2.25 -11.71
N GLU A 112 -3.06 3.02 -12.41
CA GLU A 112 -3.48 4.06 -13.33
C GLU A 112 -4.26 3.50 -14.52
N LEU A 113 -3.81 2.37 -15.09
CA LEU A 113 -4.56 1.69 -16.14
C LEU A 113 -5.94 1.25 -15.63
N LEU A 114 -6.03 0.71 -14.41
CA LEU A 114 -7.31 0.36 -13.80
C LEU A 114 -8.20 1.58 -13.61
N ALA A 115 -7.65 2.67 -13.07
CA ALA A 115 -8.36 3.93 -12.87
C ALA A 115 -8.94 4.46 -14.20
N TRP A 116 -8.18 4.32 -15.29
CA TRP A 116 -8.68 4.62 -16.63
C TRP A 116 -9.79 3.67 -17.08
N LEU A 117 -9.62 2.35 -16.94
CA LEU A 117 -10.62 1.35 -17.34
C LEU A 117 -11.97 1.54 -16.65
N ILE A 118 -11.99 1.92 -15.36
CA ILE A 118 -13.23 2.12 -14.58
C ILE A 118 -13.77 3.55 -14.61
N ASP A 119 -13.18 4.42 -15.44
CA ASP A 119 -13.49 5.86 -15.51
C ASP A 119 -13.42 6.58 -14.14
N PHE A 120 -12.40 6.28 -13.34
CA PHE A 120 -12.19 6.90 -12.02
C PHE A 120 -11.90 8.40 -12.14
N GLN A 121 -12.71 9.26 -11.50
CA GLN A 121 -12.69 10.71 -11.73
C GLN A 121 -11.36 11.39 -11.38
N HIS A 122 -10.69 10.93 -10.33
CA HIS A 122 -9.48 11.59 -9.79
C HIS A 122 -8.18 11.07 -10.43
N ARG A 123 -8.22 10.66 -11.70
CA ARG A 123 -7.04 10.16 -12.45
C ARG A 123 -6.42 11.23 -13.35
N PRO A 124 -5.11 11.15 -13.66
CA PRO A 124 -4.13 10.27 -13.02
C PRO A 124 -3.72 10.80 -11.64
N PHE A 125 -3.14 9.93 -10.81
CA PHE A 125 -2.59 10.37 -9.53
C PHE A 125 -1.47 11.40 -9.72
N ARG A 126 -1.47 12.43 -8.86
CA ARG A 126 -0.39 13.43 -8.79
C ARG A 126 -0.03 13.67 -7.34
N PHE A 127 1.27 13.74 -7.07
CA PHE A 127 1.74 14.05 -5.72
C PHE A 127 1.21 15.42 -5.27
N GLY A 128 0.53 15.44 -4.12
CA GLY A 128 -0.06 16.67 -3.58
C GLY A 128 -1.35 17.11 -4.27
N MET A 129 -2.06 16.22 -4.97
CA MET A 129 -3.39 16.54 -5.49
C MET A 129 -4.43 16.68 -4.38
N ASP A 130 -5.25 17.70 -4.52
CA ASP A 130 -6.41 17.95 -3.69
C ASP A 130 -7.66 17.51 -4.45
N VAL A 131 -8.42 16.59 -3.85
CA VAL A 131 -9.62 15.99 -4.48
C VAL A 131 -10.86 16.27 -3.65
N ILE A 132 -12.00 16.29 -4.34
CA ILE A 132 -13.32 16.31 -3.69
C ILE A 132 -13.86 14.90 -3.78
N LEU A 133 -13.75 14.15 -2.68
CA LEU A 133 -14.29 12.80 -2.61
C LEU A 133 -15.81 12.84 -2.47
N ASN A 134 -16.50 11.96 -3.18
CA ASN A 134 -17.92 11.72 -2.95
C ASN A 134 -18.15 10.91 -1.66
N GLU A 135 -19.39 10.76 -1.22
CA GLU A 135 -19.71 10.08 0.04
C GLU A 135 -19.28 8.61 0.05
N LYS A 136 -19.34 7.91 -1.09
CA LYS A 136 -18.88 6.52 -1.21
C LYS A 136 -17.35 6.43 -1.08
N GLU A 137 -16.62 7.34 -1.72
CA GLU A 137 -15.16 7.43 -1.64
C GLU A 137 -14.70 7.77 -0.22
N LYS A 138 -15.35 8.72 0.44
CA LYS A 138 -15.10 9.02 1.86
C LYS A 138 -15.34 7.80 2.74
N ALA A 139 -16.44 7.07 2.52
CA ALA A 139 -16.73 5.86 3.26
C ALA A 139 -15.65 4.79 3.05
N ILE A 140 -15.13 4.62 1.83
CA ILE A 140 -14.02 3.70 1.54
C ILE A 140 -12.76 4.05 2.33
N LEU A 141 -12.43 5.35 2.45
CA LEU A 141 -11.26 5.78 3.22
C LEU A 141 -11.47 5.65 4.72
N ASN A 142 -12.63 6.07 5.22
CA ASN A 142 -12.96 6.10 6.65
C ASN A 142 -13.23 4.70 7.23
N ASN A 143 -13.73 3.76 6.43
CA ASN A 143 -13.95 2.38 6.86
C ASN A 143 -12.61 1.63 6.86
N ASN A 144 -11.93 1.71 8.00
CA ASN A 144 -11.10 0.62 8.49
C ASN A 144 -12.07 -0.36 9.17
N GLU A 145 -12.38 -1.47 8.48
CA GLU A 145 -13.35 -2.55 8.78
C GLU A 145 -14.66 -2.53 7.96
N SER A 146 -14.88 -3.67 7.28
CA SER A 146 -16.17 -4.34 7.02
C SER A 146 -17.35 -3.52 6.48
N THR A 147 -17.67 -3.69 5.19
CA THR A 147 -19.00 -4.12 4.70
C THR A 147 -18.93 -4.34 3.19
N SER A 148 -18.97 -5.61 2.79
CA SER A 148 -19.39 -6.07 1.48
C SER A 148 -20.89 -6.35 1.55
N PRO A 149 -21.73 -5.77 0.67
CA PRO A 149 -23.00 -6.36 0.31
C PRO A 149 -22.78 -7.24 -0.92
N ALA A 150 -22.71 -8.54 -0.71
CA ALA A 150 -22.88 -9.55 -1.74
C ALA A 150 -23.89 -10.58 -1.24
N GLN A 151 -25.05 -10.65 -1.89
CA GLN A 151 -26.07 -11.71 -1.95
C GLN A 151 -27.11 -11.19 -2.96
N GLU A 152 -27.61 -11.88 -3.99
CA GLU A 152 -27.67 -13.27 -4.49
C GLU A 152 -27.61 -13.21 -6.05
N ILE A 153 -27.40 -14.24 -6.88
CA ILE A 153 -28.18 -15.47 -7.13
C ILE A 153 -27.38 -16.43 -8.05
N GLU A 154 -27.41 -17.72 -7.66
CA GLU A 154 -27.45 -19.02 -8.38
C GLU A 154 -26.63 -19.30 -9.66
N ASP A 155 -25.71 -20.27 -9.50
CA ASP A 155 -25.64 -21.58 -10.16
C ASP A 155 -26.12 -21.73 -11.62
N LYS A 156 -25.17 -22.08 -12.50
CA LYS A 156 -25.26 -23.29 -13.34
C LYS A 156 -23.88 -23.91 -13.57
N GLU A 157 -23.79 -25.20 -13.24
CA GLU A 157 -22.74 -26.15 -13.61
C GLU A 157 -22.68 -26.34 -15.14
N ASP A 158 -21.48 -26.60 -15.65
CA ASP A 158 -21.27 -27.65 -16.66
C ASP A 158 -19.80 -28.11 -16.65
N ASP A 159 -19.64 -29.41 -16.40
CA ASP A 159 -18.40 -30.18 -16.53
C ASP A 159 -18.00 -30.37 -18.00
N LYS A 160 -16.68 -30.44 -18.28
CA LYS A 160 -15.97 -31.68 -18.68
C LYS A 160 -14.60 -31.45 -19.36
N HIS A 161 -13.63 -32.25 -18.86
CA HIS A 161 -12.52 -32.97 -19.53
C HIS A 161 -11.31 -32.17 -20.08
N GLU A 162 -10.12 -32.30 -19.45
CA GLU A 162 -8.98 -33.23 -19.73
C GLU A 162 -7.90 -32.52 -20.59
N GLU A 163 -6.58 -32.74 -20.54
CA GLU A 163 -5.65 -33.58 -19.79
C GLU A 163 -4.20 -33.18 -20.20
N MET A 164 -3.22 -33.30 -19.27
CA MET A 164 -1.75 -33.50 -19.46
C MET A 164 -0.88 -32.46 -20.19
N LEU A 165 0.45 -32.37 -20.05
CA LEU A 165 1.53 -33.06 -19.30
C LEU A 165 2.77 -32.13 -19.34
N GLY A 166 3.78 -32.38 -18.48
CA GLY A 166 5.19 -32.20 -18.87
C GLY A 166 5.98 -31.04 -18.26
N HIS A 167 6.56 -31.27 -17.08
CA HIS A 167 7.78 -30.67 -16.52
C HIS A 167 9.05 -31.29 -17.19
N PRO A 168 10.34 -30.91 -16.92
CA PRO A 168 10.95 -29.73 -16.28
C PRO A 168 12.29 -29.26 -17.00
N PRO A 169 13.43 -28.88 -16.35
CA PRO A 169 13.93 -27.49 -16.26
C PRO A 169 15.41 -27.28 -16.71
N VAL A 170 15.95 -26.09 -16.38
CA VAL A 170 17.37 -25.70 -16.20
C VAL A 170 18.10 -25.14 -17.43
N ILE A 171 18.62 -23.91 -17.32
CA ILE A 171 20.07 -23.58 -17.36
C ILE A 171 20.28 -22.21 -16.70
N GLU A 172 21.01 -22.27 -15.59
CA GLU A 172 21.72 -21.21 -14.90
C GLU A 172 22.95 -20.82 -15.72
N MET A 173 23.27 -19.53 -15.86
CA MET A 173 24.64 -19.13 -16.17
C MET A 173 24.98 -17.81 -15.49
N LEU A 174 25.74 -17.95 -14.41
CA LEU A 174 26.63 -16.95 -13.85
C LEU A 174 27.73 -16.63 -14.86
N ILE A 175 28.03 -15.35 -15.11
CA ILE A 175 29.42 -14.89 -15.26
C ILE A 175 29.58 -13.58 -14.49
N ASN A 176 30.45 -13.63 -13.49
CA ASN A 176 31.10 -12.52 -12.84
C ASN A 176 32.03 -11.80 -13.83
N THR A 177 32.03 -10.47 -13.81
CA THR A 177 33.27 -9.69 -13.95
C THR A 177 33.14 -8.45 -13.07
N GLY A 178 33.75 -8.51 -11.89
CA GLY A 178 34.18 -7.31 -11.20
C GLY A 178 35.40 -6.73 -11.92
N LEU A 179 35.46 -5.39 -11.97
CA LEU A 179 36.69 -4.64 -12.15
C LEU A 179 36.49 -3.30 -11.43
N THR A 180 37.09 -3.22 -10.25
CA THR A 180 37.49 -2.00 -9.56
C THR A 180 38.62 -1.33 -10.33
N LEU A 181 38.65 0.00 -10.36
CA LEU A 181 39.86 0.80 -10.54
C LEU A 181 39.61 2.20 -10.00
N ASP A 182 39.89 2.31 -8.70
CA ASP A 182 40.67 3.35 -8.05
C ASP A 182 41.42 4.28 -9.02
N ASP A 183 41.26 5.60 -8.86
CA ASP A 183 42.44 6.43 -8.59
C ASP A 183 42.07 7.76 -7.92
N GLN A 184 42.87 8.10 -6.92
CA GLN A 184 42.86 9.35 -6.17
C GLN A 184 43.99 10.26 -6.67
N LEU A 185 43.78 11.57 -6.68
CA LEU A 185 44.80 12.61 -6.48
C LEU A 185 44.04 13.94 -6.30
N SER A 186 44.32 14.89 -5.41
CA SER A 186 45.50 15.37 -4.66
C SER A 186 44.95 16.37 -3.62
N VAL A 187 45.18 16.29 -2.30
CA VAL A 187 46.37 16.68 -1.50
C VAL A 187 46.79 18.17 -1.59
N VAL A 188 46.36 18.94 -0.54
CA VAL A 188 47.14 19.91 0.30
C VAL A 188 47.38 21.35 -0.25
N PRO A 189 47.64 22.42 0.56
CA PRO A 189 47.62 22.60 2.04
C PRO A 189 46.72 23.73 2.60
N ILE A 190 46.51 23.60 3.91
CA ILE A 190 46.13 24.61 4.91
C ILE A 190 47.28 25.61 5.13
N ASN A 191 46.97 26.90 5.31
CA ASN A 191 47.75 27.78 6.18
C ASN A 191 46.81 28.67 7.00
N GLN A 192 46.87 28.48 8.32
CA GLN A 192 46.51 29.48 9.31
C GLN A 192 47.53 30.61 9.22
N ASP A 193 47.09 31.87 9.31
CA ASP A 193 47.78 32.74 10.26
C ASP A 193 46.91 33.88 10.78
N ASN A 194 47.24 34.23 12.00
CA ASN A 194 46.62 35.22 12.87
C ASN A 194 46.98 36.64 12.43
N ASP A 195 46.11 37.61 12.67
CA ASP A 195 46.58 38.81 13.37
C ASP A 195 45.45 39.52 14.14
N LYS A 196 45.75 39.82 15.40
CA LYS A 196 45.01 40.72 16.28
C LYS A 196 45.89 41.94 16.46
N THR A 197 45.39 43.12 16.07
CA THR A 197 46.00 44.40 16.50
C THR A 197 44.95 45.35 17.08
N ASN A 198 44.78 45.21 18.39
CA ASN A 198 44.94 46.23 19.43
C ASN A 198 44.60 47.72 19.16
N THR A 199 43.56 48.15 19.88
CA THR A 199 43.52 49.26 20.86
C THR A 199 43.92 50.69 20.46
N VAL A 200 42.99 51.63 20.72
CA VAL A 200 43.32 53.02 21.07
C VAL A 200 42.45 53.51 22.25
N LYS A 201 43.14 53.69 23.38
CA LYS A 201 43.05 54.75 24.42
C LYS A 201 41.90 54.78 25.44
N GLN A 202 42.33 54.56 26.68
CA GLN A 202 41.77 55.01 27.96
C GLN A 202 41.65 56.55 28.05
N LYS A 203 40.67 57.07 28.81
CA LYS A 203 40.93 57.96 29.97
C LYS A 203 39.70 58.18 30.89
N LYS A 204 39.87 57.67 32.12
CA LYS A 204 39.55 58.17 33.47
C LYS A 204 38.22 58.89 33.82
N SER A 205 37.65 58.33 34.89
CA SER A 205 37.15 58.94 36.14
C SER A 205 35.87 59.80 36.13
N GLY A 206 34.90 59.29 36.88
CA GLY A 206 33.77 60.03 37.45
C GLY A 206 32.72 59.02 37.88
N LEU A 207 32.45 58.91 39.18
CA LEU A 207 31.38 58.09 39.74
C LEU A 207 30.14 58.99 39.88
N PRO A 208 29.04 58.75 39.13
CA PRO A 208 27.74 59.31 39.47
C PRO A 208 26.72 58.20 39.75
N LYS A 209 25.75 58.58 40.60
CA LYS A 209 24.67 57.76 41.18
C LYS A 209 23.76 57.15 40.09
N PRO A 210 23.08 56.02 40.35
CA PRO A 210 22.30 55.34 39.32
C PRO A 210 20.99 56.08 39.02
N ASP A 211 20.91 56.65 37.81
CA ASP A 211 19.71 57.28 37.27
C ASP A 211 18.68 56.23 36.82
N GLU A 212 17.47 56.34 37.36
CA GLU A 212 16.35 55.40 37.27
C GLU A 212 15.77 55.17 35.85
N LYS A 213 16.24 55.91 34.84
CA LYS A 213 15.77 55.80 33.44
C LYS A 213 16.59 54.83 32.58
N ALA A 214 17.75 54.36 33.05
CA ALA A 214 18.58 53.35 32.36
C ALA A 214 18.08 51.90 32.54
N VAL A 215 17.22 51.66 33.55
CA VAL A 215 16.69 50.33 33.90
C VAL A 215 15.65 49.84 32.87
N ARG A 216 14.90 50.74 32.23
CA ARG A 216 13.81 50.38 31.30
C ARG A 216 14.29 49.89 29.93
N LYS A 217 15.43 50.39 29.42
CA LYS A 217 16.00 49.90 28.14
C LYS A 217 16.76 48.57 28.31
N LYS A 218 17.40 48.34 29.46
CA LYS A 218 18.10 47.09 29.78
C LYS A 218 17.15 45.90 29.96
N LYS A 219 15.93 46.12 30.49
CA LYS A 219 14.90 45.07 30.60
C LYS A 219 14.39 44.56 29.24
N LYS A 220 14.32 45.40 28.20
CA LYS A 220 13.91 44.96 26.84
C LYS A 220 14.99 44.10 26.17
N TRP A 221 16.26 44.46 26.32
CA TRP A 221 17.38 43.65 25.82
C TRP A 221 17.51 42.31 26.56
N LEU A 222 17.25 42.28 27.87
CA LEU A 222 17.24 41.03 28.65
C LEU A 222 16.16 40.06 28.14
N ILE A 223 14.96 40.55 27.84
CA ILE A 223 13.87 39.71 27.30
C ILE A 223 14.23 39.14 25.92
N ILE A 224 14.86 39.95 25.05
CA ILE A 224 15.30 39.50 23.72
C ILE A 224 16.38 38.43 23.84
N MET A 225 17.35 38.59 24.74
CA MET A 225 18.42 37.61 24.95
C MET A 225 17.89 36.29 25.55
N ILE A 226 16.92 36.36 26.47
CA ILE A 226 16.25 35.17 27.01
C ILE A 226 15.47 34.46 25.91
N ALA A 227 14.72 35.18 25.09
CA ALA A 227 13.99 34.59 23.97
C ALA A 227 14.93 33.90 22.97
N LEU A 228 16.07 34.54 22.65
CA LEU A 228 17.07 33.99 21.73
C LEU A 228 17.80 32.78 22.31
N PHE A 229 18.06 32.79 23.63
CA PHE A 229 18.61 31.62 24.32
C PHE A 229 17.63 30.45 24.33
N LEU A 230 16.35 30.72 24.61
CA LEU A 230 15.30 29.69 24.59
C LEU A 230 15.11 29.10 23.19
N THR A 231 15.19 29.90 22.12
CA THR A 231 15.12 29.38 20.76
C THR A 231 16.33 28.52 20.42
N ILE A 232 17.55 28.94 20.79
CA ILE A 232 18.77 28.16 20.56
C ILE A 232 18.74 26.85 21.34
N VAL A 233 18.36 26.89 22.62
CA VAL A 233 18.22 25.68 23.46
C VAL A 233 17.18 24.74 22.86
N SER A 234 16.02 25.26 22.42
CA SER A 234 15.00 24.46 21.74
C SER A 234 15.55 23.80 20.47
N LEU A 235 16.33 24.54 19.67
CA LEU A 235 16.95 24.04 18.43
C LEU A 235 18.01 22.96 18.72
N VAL A 236 18.83 23.13 19.76
CA VAL A 236 19.79 22.13 20.22
C VAL A 236 19.08 20.89 20.72
N VAL A 237 18.03 21.02 21.53
CA VAL A 237 17.21 19.88 21.99
C VAL A 237 16.56 19.16 20.82
N TYR A 238 16.08 19.89 19.81
CA TYR A 238 15.50 19.30 18.60
C TYR A 238 16.55 18.56 17.76
N SER A 239 17.78 19.07 17.72
CA SER A 239 18.90 18.45 17.01
C SER A 239 19.48 17.25 17.77
N LEU A 240 19.36 17.21 19.10
CA LEU A 240 19.72 16.07 19.95
C LEU A 240 18.54 15.11 20.16
N TYR A 241 17.37 15.40 19.57
CA TYR A 241 16.23 14.50 19.58
C TYR A 241 16.54 13.37 18.60
N ASP A 242 17.18 12.34 19.13
CA ASP A 242 17.58 11.18 18.37
C ASP A 242 16.32 10.51 17.81
N LYS A 243 16.11 10.68 16.51
CA LYS A 243 15.20 9.81 15.75
C LYS A 243 16.02 8.59 15.39
N GLY A 244 16.39 7.80 16.39
CA GLY A 244 16.97 6.49 16.15
C GLY A 244 16.07 5.76 15.17
N ASP A 245 16.67 5.20 14.11
CA ASP A 245 15.95 4.29 13.23
C ASP A 245 15.46 3.16 14.12
N ASN A 246 14.15 3.11 14.35
CA ASN A 246 13.57 2.04 15.15
C ASN A 246 13.63 0.77 14.30
N CYS A 247 13.98 -0.34 14.93
CA CYS A 247 13.80 -1.66 14.37
C CYS A 247 12.59 -2.33 15.01
N MET A 248 12.17 -3.44 14.44
CA MET A 248 11.21 -4.34 15.07
C MET A 248 11.62 -5.79 14.84
N TYR A 249 11.20 -6.67 15.74
CA TYR A 249 11.45 -8.11 15.65
C TYR A 249 10.16 -8.89 15.93
N TRP A 250 10.08 -10.12 15.42
CA TRP A 250 8.92 -10.98 15.60
C TRP A 250 9.05 -11.81 16.88
N THR A 251 8.08 -11.71 17.79
CA THR A 251 8.09 -12.40 19.10
C THR A 251 7.65 -13.87 19.01
N GLY A 252 7.03 -14.25 17.90
CA GLY A 252 6.31 -15.52 17.74
C GLY A 252 4.84 -15.31 17.38
N ASP A 253 4.25 -14.19 17.82
CA ASP A 253 2.85 -13.84 17.60
C ASP A 253 2.58 -12.37 17.22
N HIS A 254 3.48 -11.43 17.51
CA HIS A 254 3.40 -10.04 17.02
C HIS A 254 4.79 -9.44 16.81
N TYR A 255 4.85 -8.22 16.29
CA TYR A 255 6.10 -7.45 16.23
C TYR A 255 6.24 -6.55 17.45
N GLU A 256 7.46 -6.42 17.96
CA GLU A 256 7.83 -5.46 18.99
C GLU A 256 8.92 -4.50 18.52
N ARG A 257 8.87 -3.27 19.01
CA ARG A 257 9.88 -2.25 18.71
C ARG A 257 11.14 -2.51 19.51
N ILE A 258 12.27 -2.34 18.86
CA ILE A 258 13.58 -2.47 19.47
C ILE A 258 14.56 -1.49 18.83
N ASP A 259 15.61 -1.16 19.55
CA ASP A 259 16.76 -0.47 18.97
C ASP A 259 17.40 -1.35 17.90
N CYS A 260 17.77 -0.77 16.75
CA CYS A 260 18.47 -1.51 15.70
C CYS A 260 19.82 -2.05 16.16
N ASP A 261 20.44 -1.43 17.17
CA ASP A 261 21.73 -1.85 17.72
C ASP A 261 21.61 -2.97 18.77
N ALA A 262 20.39 -3.33 19.20
CA ALA A 262 20.19 -4.38 20.19
C ALA A 262 20.56 -5.77 19.66
N ASP A 263 21.13 -6.65 20.49
CA ASP A 263 21.55 -8.00 20.10
C ASP A 263 20.38 -9.00 19.98
N VAL A 264 19.58 -8.84 18.92
CA VAL A 264 18.45 -9.72 18.56
C VAL A 264 18.58 -10.12 17.10
N ASN A 265 18.39 -11.41 16.79
CA ASN A 265 18.41 -11.90 15.41
C ASN A 265 17.12 -11.54 14.66
N ASP A 266 17.16 -11.54 13.33
CA ASP A 266 15.99 -11.32 12.44
C ASP A 266 15.25 -9.99 12.65
N LYS A 267 15.98 -8.95 13.09
CA LYS A 267 15.48 -7.57 13.14
C LYS A 267 15.16 -7.08 11.73
N VAL A 268 14.05 -6.37 11.62
CA VAL A 268 13.63 -5.69 10.39
C VAL A 268 13.43 -4.20 10.67
N LEU A 269 13.60 -3.38 9.63
CA LEU A 269 13.30 -1.94 9.72
C LEU A 269 11.86 -1.73 10.21
N PHE A 270 11.67 -0.76 11.10
CA PHE A 270 10.36 -0.48 11.67
C PHE A 270 9.35 -0.12 10.58
N ASN A 271 8.23 -0.85 10.60
CA ASN A 271 7.07 -0.58 9.77
C ASN A 271 5.86 -0.47 10.70
N GLU A 272 5.33 0.73 10.85
CA GLU A 272 4.26 1.02 11.81
C GLU A 272 2.98 0.22 11.54
N GLU A 273 2.60 0.03 10.28
CA GLU A 273 1.41 -0.71 9.89
C GLU A 273 1.54 -2.18 10.26
N ARG A 274 2.66 -2.81 9.87
CA ARG A 274 2.95 -4.21 10.17
C ARG A 274 3.11 -4.43 11.67
N TRP A 275 3.74 -3.50 12.37
CA TRP A 275 3.88 -3.55 13.84
C TRP A 275 2.51 -3.52 14.55
N LYS A 276 1.59 -2.64 14.13
CA LYS A 276 0.28 -2.51 14.77
C LYS A 276 -0.67 -3.66 14.44
N ASN A 277 -0.70 -4.08 13.18
CA ASN A 277 -1.80 -4.85 12.62
C ASN A 277 -1.45 -6.31 12.32
N PHE A 278 -0.16 -6.68 12.24
CA PHE A 278 0.26 -8.04 11.92
C PHE A 278 0.43 -8.87 13.18
N ARG A 279 -0.56 -9.72 13.47
CA ARG A 279 -0.59 -10.63 14.61
C ARG A 279 -0.91 -12.05 14.16
N LYS A 280 -0.30 -13.03 14.81
CA LYS A 280 -0.70 -14.43 14.72
C LYS A 280 -1.91 -14.65 15.62
N ILE A 281 -2.92 -15.30 15.08
CA ILE A 281 -4.12 -15.67 15.83
C ILE A 281 -3.81 -16.95 16.58
N THR A 282 -3.56 -16.83 17.88
CA THR A 282 -3.24 -17.96 18.77
C THR A 282 -4.50 -18.66 19.26
N ASP A 283 -5.55 -17.90 19.55
CA ASP A 283 -6.86 -18.43 19.89
C ASP A 283 -7.74 -18.61 18.65
N LEU A 284 -7.80 -19.85 18.16
CA LEU A 284 -8.56 -20.21 16.98
C LEU A 284 -10.08 -20.06 17.16
N SER A 285 -10.59 -20.01 18.40
CA SER A 285 -12.03 -19.80 18.65
C SER A 285 -12.51 -18.41 18.23
N THR A 286 -11.59 -17.46 18.09
CA THR A 286 -11.87 -16.11 17.58
C THR A 286 -12.16 -16.09 16.08
N ILE A 287 -11.79 -17.15 15.36
CA ILE A 287 -12.00 -17.29 13.91
C ILE A 287 -13.41 -17.81 13.65
N SER A 288 -14.25 -16.93 13.12
CA SER A 288 -15.63 -17.26 12.74
C SER A 288 -15.80 -17.27 11.22
N GLU A 289 -16.98 -17.63 10.73
CA GLU A 289 -17.29 -17.54 9.29
C GLU A 289 -17.06 -16.10 8.75
N LYS A 290 -17.27 -15.07 9.59
CA LYS A 290 -17.00 -13.66 9.23
C LYS A 290 -15.53 -13.36 8.97
N SER A 291 -14.63 -14.23 9.41
CA SER A 291 -13.18 -14.10 9.21
C SER A 291 -12.75 -14.51 7.80
N ILE A 292 -13.60 -15.18 7.03
CA ILE A 292 -13.34 -15.54 5.63
C ILE A 292 -13.07 -14.27 4.80
N GLY A 293 -12.01 -14.27 4.01
CA GLY A 293 -11.59 -13.10 3.22
C GLY A 293 -10.83 -12.02 4.01
N ILE A 294 -10.75 -12.13 5.34
CA ILE A 294 -10.07 -11.16 6.22
C ILE A 294 -8.83 -11.78 6.86
N VAL A 295 -9.00 -12.96 7.48
CA VAL A 295 -7.90 -13.70 8.09
C VAL A 295 -7.02 -14.29 7.00
N HIS A 296 -5.73 -14.24 7.24
CA HIS A 296 -4.72 -14.82 6.36
C HIS A 296 -4.18 -16.08 7.00
N TYR A 297 -3.74 -17.05 6.19
CA TYR A 297 -3.18 -18.29 6.68
C TYR A 297 -1.90 -18.66 5.95
N PHE A 298 -1.14 -19.53 6.60
CA PHE A 298 0.08 -20.12 6.08
C PHE A 298 0.07 -21.64 6.27
N GLY A 299 0.67 -22.38 5.33
CA GLY A 299 0.76 -23.84 5.41
C GLY A 299 -0.42 -24.62 4.80
N ASN A 300 -0.26 -25.94 4.72
CA ASN A 300 -1.21 -26.85 4.06
C ASN A 300 -1.96 -27.80 5.02
N LYS A 301 -1.35 -28.17 6.15
CA LYS A 301 -1.90 -29.13 7.13
C LYS A 301 -2.04 -28.48 8.51
N ASN A 302 -0.93 -28.01 9.09
CA ASN A 302 -0.94 -27.25 10.34
C ASN A 302 -0.95 -25.77 9.99
N ARG A 303 -2.14 -25.22 9.73
CA ARG A 303 -2.23 -23.83 9.29
C ARG A 303 -2.02 -22.88 10.45
N GLU A 304 -1.21 -21.86 10.20
CA GLU A 304 -1.08 -20.71 11.07
C GLU A 304 -1.97 -19.60 10.52
N PHE A 305 -2.68 -18.89 11.39
CA PHE A 305 -3.60 -17.83 11.00
C PHE A 305 -3.10 -16.47 11.50
N PHE A 306 -3.39 -15.42 10.74
CA PHE A 306 -2.88 -14.07 10.96
C PHE A 306 -3.94 -13.02 10.66
N THR A 307 -3.88 -11.89 11.37
CA THR A 307 -4.79 -10.75 11.23
C THR A 307 -4.55 -9.91 9.97
N GLN A 308 -3.36 -10.00 9.38
CA GLN A 308 -2.96 -9.23 8.20
C GLN A 308 -2.19 -10.10 7.20
N GLY A 309 -2.28 -9.77 5.91
CA GLY A 309 -1.53 -10.42 4.85
C GLY A 309 -0.09 -9.92 4.70
N GLY A 310 0.59 -10.44 3.67
CA GLY A 310 1.98 -10.09 3.35
C GLY A 310 2.94 -11.25 3.53
N LYS A 311 4.24 -10.95 3.65
CA LYS A 311 5.28 -11.96 3.87
C LYS A 311 5.14 -12.61 5.24
N HIS A 312 5.39 -13.92 5.32
CA HIS A 312 5.45 -14.63 6.60
C HIS A 312 6.62 -14.09 7.45
N PRO A 313 6.45 -13.91 8.78
CA PRO A 313 7.46 -13.29 9.64
C PRO A 313 8.77 -14.08 9.73
N VAL A 314 8.70 -15.42 9.67
CA VAL A 314 9.87 -16.33 9.67
C VAL A 314 10.26 -16.74 8.24
N GLU A 315 9.37 -17.40 7.49
CA GLU A 315 9.55 -17.71 6.06
C GLU A 315 9.38 -16.47 5.14
N THR A 316 10.30 -15.50 5.22
CA THR A 316 10.21 -14.18 4.55
C THR A 316 10.13 -14.22 3.01
N THR A 317 10.40 -15.35 2.38
CA THR A 317 10.26 -15.58 0.93
C THR A 317 8.83 -15.92 0.52
N ARG A 318 7.96 -16.28 1.47
CA ARG A 318 6.60 -16.77 1.20
C ARG A 318 5.57 -15.80 1.74
N TYR A 319 4.45 -15.75 1.03
CA TYR A 319 3.32 -14.89 1.35
C TYR A 319 2.20 -15.70 2.01
N LEU A 320 1.52 -15.05 2.96
CA LEU A 320 0.29 -15.55 3.55
C LEU A 320 -0.83 -15.53 2.50
N LYS A 321 -1.70 -16.54 2.53
CA LYS A 321 -2.87 -16.65 1.65
C LYS A 321 -4.11 -16.13 2.37
N VAL A 322 -5.03 -15.52 1.64
CA VAL A 322 -6.34 -15.14 2.21
C VAL A 322 -7.13 -16.42 2.52
N MET A 323 -7.74 -16.49 3.71
CA MET A 323 -8.58 -17.62 4.10
C MET A 323 -9.87 -17.65 3.27
N THR A 324 -10.12 -18.78 2.61
CA THR A 324 -11.34 -19.03 1.83
C THR A 324 -12.37 -19.77 2.68
N ARG A 325 -13.62 -19.79 2.20
CA ARG A 325 -14.69 -20.59 2.80
C ARG A 325 -14.29 -22.06 2.94
N TYR A 326 -13.71 -22.65 1.89
CA TYR A 326 -13.20 -24.02 1.93
C TYR A 326 -12.19 -24.28 3.06
N ILE A 327 -11.23 -23.36 3.27
CA ILE A 327 -10.25 -23.52 4.35
C ILE A 327 -10.93 -23.39 5.71
N TRP A 328 -11.84 -22.41 5.86
CA TRP A 328 -12.58 -22.25 7.11
C TRP A 328 -13.42 -23.48 7.44
N GLU A 329 -14.20 -24.00 6.49
CA GLU A 329 -15.02 -25.21 6.69
C GLU A 329 -14.15 -26.44 7.01
N LYS A 330 -12.99 -26.55 6.36
CA LYS A 330 -12.07 -27.67 6.60
C LYS A 330 -11.43 -27.64 7.99
N GLU A 331 -11.12 -26.46 8.50
CA GLU A 331 -10.41 -26.29 9.78
C GLU A 331 -11.37 -26.11 10.96
N PHE A 332 -12.56 -25.54 10.73
CA PHE A 332 -13.51 -25.11 11.76
C PHE A 332 -14.96 -25.57 11.55
N GLY A 333 -15.29 -26.17 10.40
CA GLY A 333 -16.66 -26.60 10.11
C GLY A 333 -17.15 -27.69 11.09
N SER A 334 -18.37 -27.52 11.61
CA SER A 334 -19.04 -28.54 12.43
C SER A 334 -19.18 -29.85 11.65
N LYS A 335 -18.87 -30.98 12.29
CA LYS A 335 -19.00 -32.33 11.72
C LYS A 335 -20.45 -32.78 11.48
N ASP A 336 -21.44 -31.95 11.79
CA ASP A 336 -22.86 -32.33 11.78
C ASP A 336 -23.47 -32.39 10.36
N SER A 337 -22.76 -31.95 9.32
CA SER A 337 -23.20 -32.04 7.93
C SER A 337 -22.96 -33.42 7.28
N ALA A 338 -22.21 -34.32 7.92
CA ALA A 338 -21.91 -35.65 7.38
C ALA A 338 -23.06 -36.68 7.54
N THR A 339 -24.07 -36.39 8.37
CA THR A 339 -25.08 -37.40 8.75
C THR A 339 -26.43 -37.24 8.03
N LYS A 340 -26.62 -36.21 7.21
CA LYS A 340 -27.92 -35.96 6.53
C LYS A 340 -28.08 -36.60 5.14
N ASN A 341 -27.02 -37.19 4.58
CA ASN A 341 -27.08 -37.77 3.22
C ASN A 341 -27.37 -39.28 3.19
N THR A 342 -27.58 -39.94 4.34
CA THR A 342 -27.76 -41.40 4.40
C THR A 342 -29.19 -41.87 4.67
N SER A 343 -30.17 -40.97 4.82
CA SER A 343 -31.56 -41.34 5.19
C SER A 343 -32.62 -41.14 4.10
N VAL A 344 -32.24 -40.72 2.89
CA VAL A 344 -33.21 -40.43 1.81
C VAL A 344 -33.36 -41.60 0.81
N ASP A 345 -32.45 -42.57 0.79
CA ASP A 345 -32.44 -43.63 -0.24
C ASP A 345 -33.24 -44.91 0.08
N GLU A 346 -33.81 -45.07 1.28
CA GLU A 346 -34.60 -46.28 1.60
C GLU A 346 -36.10 -46.17 1.29
N ASN A 347 -36.63 -44.98 0.97
CA ASN A 347 -38.08 -44.78 0.88
C ASN A 347 -38.68 -44.78 -0.54
N LYS A 348 -37.94 -45.26 -1.56
CA LYS A 348 -38.38 -45.23 -2.97
C LYS A 348 -38.49 -46.59 -3.68
N LYS A 349 -38.39 -47.72 -2.98
CA LYS A 349 -38.49 -49.07 -3.59
C LYS A 349 -39.79 -49.85 -3.32
N GLY A 350 -40.83 -49.21 -2.78
CA GLY A 350 -42.05 -49.90 -2.35
C GLY A 350 -43.36 -49.38 -2.95
N ALA A 351 -43.46 -49.10 -4.24
CA ALA A 351 -44.78 -48.86 -4.87
C ALA A 351 -44.71 -48.98 -6.41
N ASN A 352 -44.97 -50.18 -6.94
CA ASN A 352 -45.79 -50.43 -8.14
C ASN A 352 -45.63 -51.88 -8.63
N LEU A 353 -46.59 -52.74 -8.29
CA LEU A 353 -46.95 -53.93 -9.04
C LEU A 353 -48.48 -54.10 -8.92
N TYR A 354 -49.19 -53.76 -10.00
CA TYR A 354 -50.50 -54.30 -10.37
C TYR A 354 -50.50 -54.52 -11.87
#